data_AF-A0A7S4BA91-F1
#
_entry.id   AF-A0A7S4BA91-F1
#
_cell.length_a   1.000
_cell.length_b   1.000
_cell.length_c   1.000
_cell.angle_alpha   90.00
_cell.angle_beta   90.00
_cell.angle_gamma   90.00
#
_symmetry.space_group_name_H-M   'P 1'
#
loop_
_entity.id
_entity.type
_entity.pdbx_description
1 polymer ?
#
loop_
_entity_poly.entity_id
_entity_poly.type
_entity_poly.pdbx_seq_one_letter_code
_entity_poly.pdbx_strand_id
1 'polypeptide(L)'
;RASSRQLKKIRSMALRNFVLLCAAAAATAIGYCNDRELSCGAWGRAGECEGDNADHVKKICPHTCGTCSHLCKDLEESCSAWAKAGECKASPDYMLKNCPTSCGLCAPRCADVHVDCNHWANSGQCTENPVFMNVHCPVSCGVCTGKCKDTMNDCPGWAVDGECANNPIHNLKTCPHSCNTCKEGKCEDKNATACAIWALRDECLFNPQHMFQECPASCGVCSTVCEDKSTDCQNWAEDGQCEVNPDGMLTMCPQSCGVCQQLEQFYHNGIGGDKDEL
;
A
#
# COMPACT_ATOMS: atom_id res chain seq x y z
N ARG A 1 -45.13 25.96 59.39
CA ARG A 1 -44.53 24.75 60.01
C ARG A 1 -43.74 24.03 58.93
N ALA A 2 -42.59 23.50 59.33
CA ALA A 2 -41.53 22.96 58.49
C ALA A 2 -41.91 21.74 57.64
N SER A 3 -40.99 21.44 56.70
CA SER A 3 -40.59 20.10 56.24
C SER A 3 -41.48 19.45 55.17
N SER A 4 -41.01 18.80 54.09
CA SER A 4 -39.71 18.58 53.46
C SER A 4 -40.00 17.65 52.27
N ARG A 5 -39.37 17.90 51.09
CA ARG A 5 -38.97 16.88 50.08
C ARG A 5 -40.13 16.08 49.40
N GLN A 6 -40.15 15.73 48.13
CA GLN A 6 -39.27 15.79 46.96
C GLN A 6 -40.07 15.14 45.80
N LEU A 7 -39.66 15.39 44.55
CA LEU A 7 -39.93 14.58 43.35
C LEU A 7 -41.37 14.44 42.81
N LYS A 8 -41.66 15.16 41.71
CA LYS A 8 -42.02 14.61 40.38
C LYS A 8 -42.32 15.76 39.40
N LYS A 9 -41.27 16.35 38.83
CA LYS A 9 -41.39 17.16 37.60
C LYS A 9 -41.00 16.28 36.42
N ILE A 10 -42.03 15.82 35.73
CA ILE A 10 -42.00 15.25 34.39
C ILE A 10 -41.39 16.31 33.47
N ARG A 11 -40.20 16.04 32.92
CA ARG A 11 -39.63 16.81 31.81
C ARG A 11 -39.21 15.84 30.72
N SER A 12 -40.04 15.80 29.67
CA SER A 12 -39.67 15.70 28.26
C SER A 12 -38.28 15.09 27.99
N MET A 13 -38.23 13.77 27.78
CA MET A 13 -37.13 13.15 27.04
C MET A 13 -37.29 13.55 25.57
N ALA A 14 -36.50 14.53 25.14
CA ALA A 14 -36.22 14.73 23.73
C ALA A 14 -35.55 13.45 23.21
N LEU A 15 -36.20 12.78 22.24
CA LEU A 15 -35.58 11.78 21.39
C LEU A 15 -34.40 12.47 20.67
N ARG A 16 -33.20 12.36 21.23
CA ARG A 16 -31.98 12.58 20.47
C ARG A 16 -31.80 11.35 19.61
N ASN A 17 -32.29 11.41 18.38
CA ASN A 17 -31.85 10.55 17.30
C ASN A 17 -30.33 10.74 17.14
N PHE A 18 -29.56 9.98 17.90
CA PHE A 18 -28.17 9.70 17.54
C PHE A 18 -28.24 8.77 16.34
N VAL A 19 -28.33 9.36 15.16
CA VAL A 19 -27.82 8.72 13.95
C VAL A 19 -26.35 8.48 14.23
N LEU A 20 -26.01 7.25 14.62
CA LEU A 20 -24.65 6.75 14.49
C LEU A 20 -24.36 6.77 12.99
N LEU A 21 -23.85 7.89 12.49
CA LEU A 21 -23.04 7.86 11.29
C LEU A 21 -21.86 6.95 11.65
N CYS A 22 -21.94 5.69 11.23
CA CYS A 22 -20.75 4.92 10.91
C CYS A 22 -20.02 5.74 9.84
N ALA A 23 -19.17 6.65 10.29
CA ALA A 23 -18.00 7.03 9.53
C ALA A 23 -17.23 5.73 9.36
N ALA A 24 -17.51 5.02 8.26
CA ALA A 24 -16.57 4.06 7.73
C ALA A 24 -15.28 4.85 7.60
N ALA A 25 -14.33 4.55 8.49
CA ALA A 25 -13.01 5.14 8.44
C ALA A 25 -12.56 5.04 6.99
N ALA A 26 -12.20 6.18 6.40
CA ALA A 26 -11.39 6.22 5.21
C ALA A 26 -10.11 5.46 5.55
N ALA A 27 -10.14 4.14 5.39
CA ALA A 27 -9.00 3.26 5.55
C ALA A 27 -8.13 3.43 4.30
N THR A 28 -7.51 4.61 4.25
CA THR A 28 -6.08 4.78 4.01
C THR A 28 -5.53 3.98 2.82
N ALA A 29 -5.53 4.61 1.65
CA ALA A 29 -4.46 4.42 0.68
C ALA A 29 -3.14 5.08 1.17
N ILE A 30 -2.82 4.89 2.45
CA ILE A 30 -1.55 5.28 3.03
C ILE A 30 -0.59 4.14 2.66
N GLY A 31 0.33 4.39 1.73
CA GLY A 31 1.50 3.52 1.64
C GLY A 31 2.29 3.65 2.94
N TYR A 32 2.77 2.53 3.48
CA TYR A 32 3.56 2.52 4.71
C TYR A 32 5.02 2.42 4.33
N CYS A 33 5.84 3.33 4.86
CA CYS A 33 7.27 3.20 4.81
C CYS A 33 7.74 2.39 6.02
N ASN A 34 8.21 1.17 5.77
CA ASN A 34 8.66 0.21 6.78
C ASN A 34 10.10 -0.22 6.48
N ASP A 35 10.78 -0.67 7.53
CA ASP A 35 12.08 -1.33 7.40
C ASP A 35 11.95 -2.64 6.63
N ARG A 36 12.94 -2.95 5.79
CA ARG A 36 12.96 -4.09 4.87
C ARG A 36 13.74 -5.28 5.41
N GLU A 37 14.42 -5.11 6.54
CA GLU A 37 15.29 -6.13 7.13
C GLU A 37 15.09 -6.20 8.65
N LEU A 38 15.15 -7.41 9.22
CA LEU A 38 14.95 -7.63 10.65
C LEU A 38 16.04 -6.96 11.49
N SER A 39 17.23 -6.79 10.91
CA SER A 39 18.40 -6.24 11.57
C SER A 39 18.36 -4.71 11.74
N CYS A 40 17.36 -4.02 11.17
CA CYS A 40 17.30 -2.56 11.18
C CYS A 40 17.33 -1.95 12.58
N GLY A 41 16.61 -2.52 13.55
CA GLY A 41 16.66 -2.05 14.94
C GLY A 41 18.04 -2.21 15.60
N ALA A 42 18.82 -3.23 15.21
CA ALA A 42 20.18 -3.43 15.70
C ALA A 42 21.15 -2.44 15.04
N TRP A 43 21.08 -2.29 13.71
CA TRP A 43 21.89 -1.34 12.94
C TRP A 43 21.65 0.11 13.37
N GLY A 44 20.39 0.49 13.62
CA GLY A 44 20.05 1.81 14.16
C GLY A 44 20.73 2.10 15.50
N ARG A 45 20.72 1.15 16.45
CA ARG A 45 21.42 1.31 17.74
C ARG A 45 22.94 1.32 17.63
N ALA A 46 23.48 0.67 16.61
CA ALA A 46 24.92 0.65 16.33
C ALA A 46 25.41 1.93 15.64
N GLY A 47 24.50 2.85 15.25
CA GLY A 47 24.86 4.11 14.60
C GLY A 47 25.09 3.99 13.08
N GLU A 48 24.66 2.88 12.46
CA GLU A 48 24.90 2.59 11.04
C GLU A 48 24.12 3.55 10.10
N CYS A 49 23.12 4.29 10.62
CA CYS A 49 22.40 5.32 9.84
C CYS A 49 23.23 6.57 9.53
N GLU A 50 24.39 6.74 10.20
CA GLU A 50 25.29 7.90 10.07
C GLU A 50 26.73 7.50 9.67
N GLY A 51 26.99 6.19 9.50
CA GLY A 51 28.31 5.64 9.14
C GLY A 51 28.57 5.56 7.63
N ASP A 52 29.66 4.89 7.25
CA ASP A 52 30.10 4.74 5.85
C ASP A 52 29.08 4.00 4.96
N ASN A 53 28.22 3.18 5.57
CA ASN A 53 27.14 2.45 4.90
C ASN A 53 25.76 3.12 5.05
N ALA A 54 25.70 4.37 5.54
CA ALA A 54 24.44 5.07 5.82
C ALA A 54 23.48 5.09 4.62
N ASP A 55 23.96 5.29 3.40
CA ASP A 55 23.11 5.30 2.20
C ASP A 55 22.43 3.95 1.94
N HIS A 56 23.11 2.86 2.25
CA HIS A 56 22.57 1.51 2.13
C HIS A 56 21.56 1.25 3.24
N VAL A 57 21.94 1.56 4.48
CA VAL A 57 21.11 1.32 5.67
C VAL A 57 19.86 2.20 5.64
N LYS A 58 19.92 3.46 5.21
CA LYS A 58 18.75 4.33 5.04
C LYS A 58 17.75 3.83 4.00
N LYS A 59 18.20 3.07 2.99
CA LYS A 59 17.32 2.47 1.97
C LYS A 59 16.66 1.18 2.46
N ILE A 60 17.36 0.39 3.26
CA ILE A 60 16.84 -0.86 3.84
C ILE A 60 16.01 -0.57 5.10
N CYS A 61 16.44 0.40 5.91
CA CYS A 61 15.90 0.76 7.21
C CYS A 61 15.39 2.22 7.25
N PRO A 62 14.53 2.62 6.30
CA PRO A 62 14.13 4.02 6.17
C PRO A 62 13.30 4.51 7.37
N HIS A 63 12.64 3.62 8.12
CA HIS A 63 11.90 4.00 9.31
C HIS A 63 12.83 4.14 10.51
N THR A 64 13.66 3.12 10.79
CA THR A 64 14.63 3.19 11.89
C THR A 64 15.61 4.36 11.74
N CYS A 65 16.05 4.65 10.52
CA CYS A 65 16.94 5.79 10.25
C CYS A 65 16.23 7.15 10.17
N GLY A 66 14.90 7.20 10.34
CA GLY A 66 14.12 8.44 10.26
C GLY A 66 14.09 9.07 8.87
N THR A 67 14.43 8.31 7.83
CA THR A 67 14.40 8.74 6.42
C THR A 67 12.96 9.04 5.98
N CYS A 68 11.99 8.30 6.49
CA CYS A 68 10.58 8.48 6.18
C CYS A 68 9.69 8.41 7.44
N SER A 69 8.49 8.95 7.32
CA SER A 69 7.39 8.70 8.26
C SER A 69 6.40 7.73 7.63
N HIS A 70 5.47 7.17 8.43
CA HIS A 70 4.51 6.15 8.01
C HIS A 70 3.62 6.50 6.80
N LEU A 71 3.66 7.74 6.30
CA LEU A 71 2.87 8.19 5.15
C LEU A 71 3.73 8.23 3.87
N CYS A 72 3.42 7.33 2.94
CA CYS A 72 4.00 7.34 1.60
C CYS A 72 3.31 8.41 0.74
N LYS A 73 3.89 9.61 0.72
CA LYS A 73 3.42 10.72 -0.08
C LYS A 73 4.58 11.60 -0.53
N ASP A 74 4.60 11.93 -1.82
CA ASP A 74 5.45 12.98 -2.35
C ASP A 74 4.95 14.35 -1.91
N LEU A 75 5.88 15.18 -1.43
CA LEU A 75 5.59 16.51 -0.90
C LEU A 75 5.59 17.58 -1.98
N GLU A 76 6.21 17.30 -3.13
CA GLU A 76 6.37 18.23 -4.24
C GLU A 76 5.78 17.65 -5.53
N GLU A 77 5.12 18.49 -6.32
CA GLU A 77 4.55 18.07 -7.61
C GLU A 77 5.63 17.57 -8.58
N SER A 78 6.81 18.17 -8.52
CA SER A 78 7.95 17.85 -9.40
C SER A 78 8.68 16.55 -9.03
N CYS A 79 8.27 15.82 -7.99
CA CYS A 79 8.98 14.63 -7.52
C CYS A 79 9.16 13.56 -8.61
N SER A 80 8.14 13.28 -9.44
CA SER A 80 8.28 12.32 -10.54
C SER A 80 9.28 12.77 -11.59
N ALA A 81 9.27 14.06 -11.95
CA ALA A 81 10.21 14.63 -12.91
C ALA A 81 11.66 14.57 -12.39
N TRP A 82 11.88 14.91 -11.11
CA TRP A 82 13.19 14.83 -10.48
C TRP A 82 13.67 13.39 -10.34
N ALA A 83 12.81 12.47 -9.91
CA ALA A 83 13.16 11.06 -9.80
C ALA A 83 13.57 10.48 -11.16
N LYS A 84 12.80 10.79 -12.20
CA LYS A 84 13.11 10.42 -13.58
C LYS A 84 14.43 11.01 -14.08
N ALA A 85 14.78 12.22 -13.65
CA ALA A 85 16.06 12.86 -13.96
C ALA A 85 17.26 12.28 -13.16
N GLY A 86 17.04 11.29 -12.30
CA GLY A 86 18.09 10.63 -11.52
C GLY A 86 18.37 11.27 -10.15
N GLU A 87 17.56 12.22 -9.70
CA GLU A 87 17.80 12.92 -8.42
C GLU A 87 17.73 11.99 -7.21
N CYS A 88 16.99 10.88 -7.28
CA CYS A 88 16.98 9.89 -6.20
C CYS A 88 18.36 9.26 -5.94
N LYS A 89 19.26 9.28 -6.94
CA LYS A 89 20.66 8.85 -6.82
C LYS A 89 21.59 10.04 -6.54
N ALA A 90 21.38 11.17 -7.20
CA ALA A 90 22.25 12.35 -7.10
C ALA A 90 22.07 13.12 -5.77
N SER A 91 20.85 13.16 -5.26
CA SER A 91 20.44 13.96 -4.10
C SER A 91 19.59 13.13 -3.10
N PRO A 92 20.08 11.97 -2.62
CA PRO A 92 19.27 10.97 -1.93
C PRO A 92 18.65 11.48 -0.62
N ASP A 93 19.37 12.25 0.19
CA ASP A 93 18.84 12.74 1.48
C ASP A 93 17.60 13.64 1.30
N TYR A 94 17.62 14.52 0.29
CA TYR A 94 16.48 15.39 -0.01
C TYR A 94 15.34 14.59 -0.64
N MET A 95 15.68 13.77 -1.64
CA MET A 95 14.70 13.06 -2.46
C MET A 95 13.99 11.96 -1.68
N LEU A 96 14.69 11.18 -0.85
CA LEU A 96 14.06 10.13 -0.04
C LEU A 96 13.10 10.71 1.01
N LYS A 97 13.38 11.92 1.51
CA LYS A 97 12.55 12.60 2.50
C LYS A 97 11.33 13.30 1.89
N ASN A 98 11.50 13.98 0.75
CA ASN A 98 10.46 14.79 0.13
C ASN A 98 9.72 14.08 -1.01
N CYS A 99 10.34 13.09 -1.64
CA CYS A 99 9.81 12.33 -2.76
C CYS A 99 9.87 10.81 -2.52
N PRO A 100 9.38 10.30 -1.37
CA PRO A 100 9.51 8.89 -1.01
C PRO A 100 8.75 7.94 -1.95
N THR A 101 7.66 8.40 -2.58
CA THR A 101 6.90 7.63 -3.58
C THR A 101 7.69 7.54 -4.88
N SER A 102 8.07 8.70 -5.44
CA SER A 102 8.79 8.73 -6.73
C SER A 102 10.14 8.04 -6.67
N CYS A 103 10.83 8.08 -5.51
CA CYS A 103 12.10 7.38 -5.32
C CYS A 103 11.96 5.90 -4.90
N GLY A 104 10.75 5.38 -4.74
CA GLY A 104 10.53 3.97 -4.39
C GLY A 104 11.00 3.60 -3.01
N LEU A 105 11.10 4.58 -2.11
CA LEU A 105 11.31 4.33 -0.70
C LEU A 105 10.10 3.59 -0.14
N CYS A 106 8.91 4.00 -0.57
CA CYS A 106 7.64 3.38 -0.26
C CYS A 106 6.81 3.25 -1.54
N ALA A 107 5.75 2.43 -1.46
CA ALA A 107 4.85 2.17 -2.59
C ALA A 107 3.40 2.44 -2.14
N PRO A 108 2.61 3.22 -2.89
CA PRO A 108 1.22 3.45 -2.56
C PRO A 108 0.43 2.17 -2.82
N ARG A 109 -0.56 1.93 -1.95
CA ARG A 109 -1.56 0.89 -2.21
C ARG A 109 -2.52 1.35 -3.29
N CYS A 110 -3.05 0.39 -4.04
CA CYS A 110 -3.92 0.67 -5.16
C CYS A 110 -4.91 -0.48 -5.35
N ALA A 111 -6.09 -0.14 -5.84
CA ALA A 111 -7.14 -1.06 -6.22
C ALA A 111 -7.74 -0.62 -7.55
N ASP A 112 -8.49 -1.50 -8.19
CA ASP A 112 -9.40 -1.07 -9.24
C ASP A 112 -10.59 -0.36 -8.60
N VAL A 113 -10.94 0.84 -9.08
CA VAL A 113 -12.06 1.61 -8.52
C VAL A 113 -13.37 1.37 -9.26
N HIS A 114 -13.34 0.70 -10.42
CA HIS A 114 -14.52 0.39 -11.20
C HIS A 114 -14.76 -1.12 -11.32
N VAL A 115 -16.03 -1.51 -11.25
CA VAL A 115 -16.45 -2.92 -11.37
C VAL A 115 -16.13 -3.51 -12.74
N ASP A 116 -16.13 -2.66 -13.77
CA ASP A 116 -15.86 -3.04 -15.17
C ASP A 116 -14.38 -3.04 -15.54
N CYS A 117 -13.45 -2.78 -14.61
CA CYS A 117 -12.02 -2.73 -14.91
C CYS A 117 -11.51 -4.00 -15.63
N ASN A 118 -11.97 -5.18 -15.19
CA ASN A 118 -11.67 -6.44 -15.87
C ASN A 118 -12.17 -6.46 -17.32
N HIS A 119 -13.39 -5.96 -17.56
CA HIS A 119 -13.96 -5.91 -18.90
C HIS A 119 -13.21 -4.93 -19.80
N TRP A 120 -12.91 -3.73 -19.30
CA TRP A 120 -12.16 -2.71 -20.04
C TRP A 120 -10.73 -3.14 -20.35
N ALA A 121 -10.04 -3.76 -19.39
CA ALA A 121 -8.70 -4.32 -19.61
C ALA A 121 -8.71 -5.40 -20.70
N ASN A 122 -9.67 -6.33 -20.65
CA ASN A 122 -9.85 -7.35 -21.69
C ASN A 122 -10.24 -6.77 -23.07
N SER A 123 -10.81 -5.56 -23.08
CA SER A 123 -11.17 -4.84 -24.30
C SER A 123 -10.05 -3.93 -24.82
N GLY A 124 -8.83 -4.03 -24.29
CA GLY A 124 -7.66 -3.28 -24.76
C GLY A 124 -7.53 -1.85 -24.22
N GLN A 125 -8.40 -1.44 -23.28
CA GLN A 125 -8.41 -0.05 -22.78
C GLN A 125 -7.11 0.35 -22.07
N CYS A 126 -6.37 -0.60 -21.49
CA CYS A 126 -5.08 -0.31 -20.86
C CYS A 126 -4.03 0.25 -21.83
N THR A 127 -4.17 0.00 -23.14
CA THR A 127 -3.28 0.52 -24.19
C THR A 127 -3.94 1.66 -24.95
N GLU A 128 -5.24 1.61 -25.20
CA GLU A 128 -5.96 2.67 -25.92
C GLU A 128 -6.19 3.92 -25.07
N ASN A 129 -6.36 3.76 -23.75
CA ASN A 129 -6.61 4.83 -22.80
C ASN A 129 -5.77 4.67 -21.52
N PRO A 130 -4.43 4.66 -21.63
CA PRO A 130 -3.53 4.29 -20.54
C PRO A 130 -3.60 5.30 -19.38
N VAL A 131 -3.79 6.60 -19.66
CA VAL A 131 -3.83 7.63 -18.61
C VAL A 131 -5.02 7.40 -17.66
N PHE A 132 -6.21 7.15 -18.21
CA PHE A 132 -7.38 6.86 -17.39
C PHE A 132 -7.25 5.51 -16.69
N MET A 133 -6.90 4.47 -17.46
CA MET A 133 -6.91 3.09 -16.98
C MET A 133 -5.82 2.82 -15.94
N ASN A 134 -4.65 3.43 -16.06
CA ASN A 134 -3.56 3.23 -15.09
C ASN A 134 -3.84 3.86 -13.73
N VAL A 135 -4.78 4.80 -13.65
CA VAL A 135 -5.21 5.43 -12.38
C VAL A 135 -6.48 4.78 -11.83
N HIS A 136 -7.45 4.45 -12.69
CA HIS A 136 -8.77 3.94 -12.27
C HIS A 136 -8.84 2.41 -12.23
N CYS A 137 -8.04 1.73 -13.05
CA CYS A 137 -7.95 0.28 -13.15
C CYS A 137 -6.49 -0.22 -13.03
N PRO A 138 -5.70 0.26 -12.06
CA PRO A 138 -4.28 -0.03 -11.97
C PRO A 138 -3.98 -1.51 -11.75
N VAL A 139 -4.87 -2.27 -11.11
CA VAL A 139 -4.65 -3.71 -10.88
C VAL A 139 -4.99 -4.48 -12.16
N SER A 140 -6.14 -4.20 -12.77
CA SER A 140 -6.54 -4.83 -14.04
C SER A 140 -5.56 -4.56 -15.19
N CYS A 141 -4.97 -3.36 -15.23
CA CYS A 141 -3.93 -3.02 -16.22
C CYS A 141 -2.52 -3.45 -15.81
N GLY A 142 -2.39 -4.09 -14.65
CA GLY A 142 -1.13 -4.61 -14.14
C GLY A 142 -0.13 -3.54 -13.72
N VAL A 143 -0.50 -2.25 -13.66
CA VAL A 143 0.31 -1.18 -13.04
C VAL A 143 0.66 -1.57 -11.61
N CYS A 144 -0.35 -2.02 -10.87
CA CYS A 144 -0.21 -2.50 -9.52
C CYS A 144 -0.17 -4.01 -9.48
N THR A 145 0.70 -4.56 -8.64
CA THR A 145 0.84 -6.01 -8.47
C THR A 145 0.74 -6.39 -7.00
N GLY A 146 0.19 -7.59 -6.76
CA GLY A 146 0.10 -8.17 -5.41
C GLY A 146 1.50 -8.54 -4.91
N LYS A 147 1.90 -7.95 -3.78
CA LYS A 147 3.15 -8.26 -3.08
C LYS A 147 2.87 -8.78 -1.69
N CYS A 148 3.77 -9.66 -1.25
CA CYS A 148 3.75 -10.20 0.10
C CYS A 148 4.63 -9.31 0.97
N LYS A 149 4.03 -8.27 1.57
CA LYS A 149 4.74 -7.32 2.44
C LYS A 149 4.06 -7.25 3.79
N ASP A 150 4.87 -7.21 4.83
CA ASP A 150 4.40 -6.96 6.18
C ASP A 150 3.85 -5.54 6.28
N THR A 151 2.72 -5.42 6.96
CA THR A 151 1.99 -4.16 7.09
C THR A 151 2.29 -3.44 8.40
N MET A 152 2.96 -4.11 9.34
CA MET A 152 3.35 -3.60 10.64
C MET A 152 4.85 -3.79 10.88
N ASN A 153 5.49 -2.80 11.51
CA ASN A 153 6.92 -2.86 11.83
C ASN A 153 7.26 -3.96 12.85
N ASP A 154 6.31 -4.35 13.71
CA ASP A 154 6.50 -5.37 14.73
C ASP A 154 6.39 -6.81 14.19
N CYS A 155 6.05 -6.99 12.90
CA CYS A 155 5.88 -8.30 12.27
C CYS A 155 7.07 -9.26 12.47
N PRO A 156 8.34 -8.82 12.34
CA PRO A 156 9.49 -9.65 12.68
C PRO A 156 9.50 -10.16 14.12
N GLY A 157 9.20 -9.28 15.08
CA GLY A 157 9.18 -9.62 16.51
C GLY A 157 8.08 -10.64 16.80
N TRP A 158 6.86 -10.35 16.32
CA TRP A 158 5.72 -11.26 16.46
C TRP A 158 5.98 -12.63 15.82
N ALA A 159 6.68 -12.69 14.68
CA ALA A 159 7.02 -13.95 14.05
C ALA A 159 7.98 -14.78 14.92
N VAL A 160 9.01 -14.15 15.51
CA VAL A 160 9.95 -14.81 16.44
C VAL A 160 9.23 -15.26 17.72
N ASP A 161 8.29 -14.46 18.23
CA ASP A 161 7.52 -14.74 19.44
C ASP A 161 6.45 -15.84 19.23
N GLY A 162 6.32 -16.38 18.01
CA GLY A 162 5.40 -17.48 17.69
C GLY A 162 3.96 -17.04 17.42
N GLU A 163 3.71 -15.73 17.27
CA GLU A 163 2.37 -15.19 17.03
C GLU A 163 1.77 -15.63 15.68
N CYS A 164 2.59 -16.04 14.71
CA CYS A 164 2.10 -16.65 13.47
C CYS A 164 1.32 -17.96 13.72
N ALA A 165 1.61 -18.67 14.82
CA ALA A 165 0.89 -19.87 15.23
C ALA A 165 -0.16 -19.60 16.32
N ASN A 166 0.15 -18.68 17.25
CA ASN A 166 -0.73 -18.36 18.38
C ASN A 166 -1.90 -17.45 17.97
N ASN A 167 -1.69 -16.58 16.99
CA ASN A 167 -2.70 -15.66 16.44
C ASN A 167 -2.67 -15.70 14.89
N PRO A 168 -2.98 -16.85 14.28
CA PRO A 168 -2.74 -17.08 12.86
C PRO A 168 -3.61 -16.20 11.96
N ILE A 169 -4.84 -15.88 12.36
CA ILE A 169 -5.76 -15.10 11.53
C ILE A 169 -5.23 -13.66 11.36
N HIS A 170 -4.81 -13.02 12.45
CA HIS A 170 -4.26 -11.67 12.39
C HIS A 170 -2.88 -11.68 11.72
N ASN A 171 -1.97 -12.55 12.16
CA ASN A 171 -0.57 -12.44 11.78
C ASN A 171 -0.28 -12.95 10.36
N LEU A 172 -1.00 -13.95 9.85
CA LEU A 172 -0.83 -14.37 8.46
C LEU A 172 -1.32 -13.30 7.46
N LYS A 173 -2.29 -12.48 7.86
CA LYS A 173 -2.81 -11.38 7.02
C LYS A 173 -2.01 -10.10 7.17
N THR A 174 -1.63 -9.75 8.40
CA THR A 174 -0.89 -8.51 8.72
C THR A 174 0.61 -8.65 8.44
N CYS A 175 1.17 -9.84 8.64
CA CYS A 175 2.60 -10.15 8.54
C CYS A 175 2.89 -11.30 7.57
N PRO A 176 2.41 -11.24 6.31
CA PRO A 176 2.49 -12.36 5.40
C PRO A 176 3.93 -12.71 5.00
N HIS A 177 4.86 -11.76 5.06
CA HIS A 177 6.28 -12.01 4.79
C HIS A 177 6.96 -12.65 6.00
N SER A 178 6.89 -12.02 7.18
CA SER A 178 7.51 -12.56 8.40
C SER A 178 6.94 -13.92 8.82
N CYS A 179 5.66 -14.18 8.55
CA CYS A 179 5.04 -15.49 8.79
C CYS A 179 5.24 -16.52 7.67
N ASN A 180 6.05 -16.22 6.64
CA ASN A 180 6.29 -17.10 5.48
C ASN A 180 5.01 -17.55 4.76
N THR A 181 4.00 -16.68 4.71
CA THR A 181 2.72 -16.96 4.04
C THR A 181 2.89 -17.02 2.53
N CYS A 182 3.73 -16.15 1.98
CA CYS A 182 4.13 -16.20 0.58
C CYS A 182 5.64 -16.38 0.44
N LYS A 183 6.05 -17.23 -0.50
CA LYS A 183 7.46 -17.55 -0.75
C LYS A 183 8.04 -16.59 -1.78
N GLU A 184 9.29 -16.16 -1.58
CA GLU A 184 10.05 -15.33 -2.53
C GLU A 184 9.40 -13.96 -2.85
N GLY A 185 8.57 -13.43 -1.95
CA GLY A 185 7.94 -12.11 -2.09
C GLY A 185 6.83 -12.02 -3.15
N LYS A 186 6.61 -13.08 -3.94
CA LYS A 186 5.48 -13.19 -4.87
C LYS A 186 4.23 -13.58 -4.09
N CYS A 187 3.16 -12.81 -4.29
CA CYS A 187 1.89 -13.04 -3.63
C CYS A 187 0.87 -13.47 -4.68
N GLU A 188 0.74 -14.78 -4.84
CA GLU A 188 -0.12 -15.41 -5.82
C GLU A 188 -0.83 -16.61 -5.22
N ASP A 189 -2.03 -16.89 -5.73
CA ASP A 189 -2.75 -18.10 -5.39
C ASP A 189 -2.04 -19.32 -5.98
N LYS A 190 -1.86 -20.39 -5.18
CA LYS A 190 -1.22 -21.62 -5.68
C LYS A 190 -2.04 -22.30 -6.78
N ASN A 191 -3.37 -22.15 -6.72
CA ASN A 191 -4.27 -22.59 -7.78
C ASN A 191 -5.38 -21.56 -7.96
N ALA A 192 -5.22 -20.68 -8.95
CA ALA A 192 -6.15 -19.58 -9.21
C ALA A 192 -7.61 -20.03 -9.36
N THR A 193 -7.88 -21.14 -10.05
CA THR A 193 -9.25 -21.65 -10.25
C THR A 193 -9.86 -22.15 -8.94
N ALA A 194 -9.12 -22.95 -8.18
CA ALA A 194 -9.60 -23.47 -6.90
C ALA A 194 -9.79 -22.32 -5.89
N CYS A 195 -8.83 -21.40 -5.81
CA CYS A 195 -8.88 -20.25 -4.93
C CYS A 195 -10.04 -19.31 -5.27
N ALA A 196 -10.34 -19.07 -6.56
CA ALA A 196 -11.52 -18.32 -6.96
C ALA A 196 -12.82 -18.99 -6.48
N ILE A 197 -12.93 -20.32 -6.63
CA ILE A 197 -14.12 -21.07 -6.19
C ILE A 197 -14.24 -21.07 -4.66
N TRP A 198 -13.14 -21.28 -3.94
CA TRP A 198 -13.12 -21.30 -2.48
C TRP A 198 -13.40 -19.91 -1.89
N ALA A 199 -12.82 -18.86 -2.46
CA ALA A 199 -13.12 -17.49 -2.05
C ALA A 199 -14.59 -17.12 -2.24
N LEU A 200 -15.22 -17.52 -3.36
CA LEU A 200 -16.66 -17.37 -3.58
C LEU A 200 -17.54 -18.14 -2.60
N ARG A 201 -16.97 -19.11 -1.88
CA ARG A 201 -17.65 -19.91 -0.83
C ARG A 201 -17.32 -19.44 0.58
N ASP A 202 -16.77 -18.23 0.73
CA ASP A 202 -16.39 -17.62 1.99
C ASP A 202 -15.36 -18.45 2.78
N GLU A 203 -14.56 -19.29 2.11
CA GLU A 203 -13.52 -20.09 2.76
C GLU A 203 -12.46 -19.21 3.43
N CYS A 204 -12.23 -17.98 2.94
CA CYS A 204 -11.36 -17.01 3.58
C CYS A 204 -11.85 -16.61 4.99
N LEU A 205 -13.14 -16.77 5.29
CA LEU A 205 -13.75 -16.51 6.60
C LEU A 205 -13.81 -17.79 7.45
N PHE A 206 -14.14 -18.93 6.84
CA PHE A 206 -14.35 -20.19 7.56
C PHE A 206 -13.07 -21.00 7.78
N ASN A 207 -12.13 -20.96 6.85
CA ASN A 207 -10.84 -21.65 6.89
C ASN A 207 -9.65 -20.69 6.64
N PRO A 208 -9.56 -19.59 7.41
CA PRO A 208 -8.64 -18.48 7.13
C PRO A 208 -7.18 -18.91 7.10
N GLN A 209 -6.74 -19.77 8.02
CA GLN A 209 -5.34 -20.19 8.07
C GLN A 209 -4.91 -20.97 6.81
N HIS A 210 -5.75 -21.89 6.34
CA HIS A 210 -5.51 -22.65 5.12
C HIS A 210 -5.54 -21.71 3.91
N MET A 211 -6.60 -20.91 3.82
CA MET A 211 -6.84 -20.04 2.68
C MET A 211 -5.80 -18.92 2.56
N PHE A 212 -5.30 -18.36 3.67
CA PHE A 212 -4.24 -17.35 3.60
C PHE A 212 -2.92 -17.91 3.07
N GLN A 213 -2.62 -19.19 3.33
CA GLN A 213 -1.39 -19.84 2.86
C GLN A 213 -1.50 -20.44 1.46
N GLU A 214 -2.70 -20.87 1.03
CA GLU A 214 -2.94 -21.45 -0.29
C GLU A 214 -3.41 -20.41 -1.33
N CYS A 215 -4.20 -19.44 -0.87
CA CYS A 215 -4.90 -18.45 -1.68
C CYS A 215 -4.70 -17.01 -1.17
N PRO A 216 -3.44 -16.57 -0.96
CA PRO A 216 -3.17 -15.24 -0.40
C PRO A 216 -3.70 -14.09 -1.27
N ALA A 217 -3.78 -14.25 -2.59
CA ALA A 217 -4.30 -13.21 -3.47
C ALA A 217 -5.83 -13.13 -3.38
N SER A 218 -6.50 -14.27 -3.54
CA SER A 218 -7.97 -14.34 -3.45
C SER A 218 -8.51 -13.92 -2.07
N CYS A 219 -7.77 -14.14 -1.00
CA CYS A 219 -8.20 -13.76 0.36
C CYS A 219 -7.72 -12.37 0.82
N GLY A 220 -7.10 -11.58 -0.07
CA GLY A 220 -6.64 -10.24 0.25
C GLY A 220 -5.55 -10.20 1.32
N VAL A 221 -4.69 -11.23 1.36
CA VAL A 221 -3.42 -11.23 2.10
C VAL A 221 -2.39 -10.40 1.33
N CYS A 222 -2.43 -10.49 -0.01
CA CYS A 222 -1.58 -9.67 -0.85
C CYS A 222 -1.92 -8.19 -0.71
N SER A 223 -0.88 -7.38 -0.50
CA SER A 223 -1.00 -5.94 -0.66
C SER A 223 -0.72 -5.59 -2.11
N THR A 224 -1.71 -5.08 -2.83
CA THR A 224 -1.54 -4.51 -4.16
C THR A 224 -0.86 -3.16 -4.05
N VAL A 225 0.33 -3.05 -4.62
CA VAL A 225 1.17 -1.85 -4.53
C VAL A 225 1.69 -1.44 -5.90
N CYS A 226 1.98 -0.15 -6.04
CA CYS A 226 2.60 0.42 -7.23
C CYS A 226 4.12 0.53 -7.03
N GLU A 227 4.89 -0.27 -7.77
CA GLU A 227 6.36 -0.24 -7.75
C GLU A 227 6.89 -0.69 -9.11
N ASP A 228 8.14 -0.33 -9.41
CA ASP A 228 8.81 -0.83 -10.60
C ASP A 228 9.02 -2.34 -10.55
N LYS A 229 8.81 -3.00 -11.70
CA LYS A 229 8.95 -4.46 -11.83
C LYS A 229 10.33 -4.91 -12.26
N SER A 230 11.16 -3.98 -12.75
CA SER A 230 12.55 -4.23 -13.16
C SER A 230 13.49 -3.30 -12.41
N THR A 231 14.68 -3.80 -12.06
CA THR A 231 15.76 -2.98 -11.50
C THR A 231 16.31 -1.97 -12.49
N ASP A 232 16.08 -2.17 -13.79
CA ASP A 232 16.56 -1.28 -14.86
C ASP A 232 15.61 -0.11 -15.14
N CYS A 233 14.44 -0.08 -14.50
CA CYS A 233 13.41 0.94 -14.74
C CYS A 233 13.93 2.37 -14.61
N GLN A 234 14.77 2.63 -13.60
CA GLN A 234 15.36 3.95 -13.40
C GLN A 234 16.28 4.34 -14.56
N ASN A 235 17.08 3.41 -15.08
CA ASN A 235 17.98 3.68 -16.19
C ASN A 235 17.18 3.94 -17.48
N TRP A 236 16.15 3.13 -17.73
CA TRP A 236 15.25 3.34 -18.87
C TRP A 236 14.50 4.67 -18.78
N ALA A 237 14.10 5.10 -17.58
CA ALA A 237 13.45 6.37 -17.36
C ALA A 237 14.40 7.56 -17.64
N GLU A 238 15.65 7.48 -17.16
CA GLU A 238 16.72 8.45 -17.48
C GLU A 238 17.02 8.49 -18.99
N ASP A 239 16.94 7.35 -19.68
CA ASP A 239 17.08 7.24 -21.15
C ASP A 239 15.86 7.74 -21.94
N GLY A 240 14.83 8.27 -21.27
CA GLY A 240 13.63 8.82 -21.91
C GLY A 240 12.62 7.77 -22.41
N GLN A 241 12.72 6.51 -21.96
CA GLN A 241 11.81 5.45 -22.41
C GLN A 241 10.36 5.70 -22.01
N CYS A 242 10.10 6.44 -20.94
CA CYS A 242 8.73 6.76 -20.54
C CYS A 242 7.99 7.61 -21.60
N GLU A 243 8.69 8.41 -22.42
CA GLU A 243 8.11 9.15 -23.54
C GLU A 243 8.14 8.34 -24.85
N VAL A 244 9.22 7.59 -25.08
CA VAL A 244 9.45 6.88 -26.34
C VAL A 244 8.62 5.60 -26.42
N ASN A 245 8.43 4.91 -25.31
CA ASN A 245 7.69 3.66 -25.17
C ASN A 245 6.76 3.71 -23.94
N PRO A 246 5.76 4.62 -23.94
CA PRO A 246 4.91 4.84 -22.77
C PRO A 246 4.11 3.59 -22.40
N ASP A 247 3.52 2.87 -23.37
CA ASP A 247 2.65 1.74 -23.09
C ASP A 247 3.35 0.63 -22.27
N GLY A 248 4.59 0.30 -22.65
CA GLY A 248 5.40 -0.67 -21.91
C GLY A 248 5.89 -0.12 -20.57
N MET A 249 6.33 1.14 -20.56
CA MET A 249 6.96 1.75 -19.39
C MET A 249 5.97 2.09 -18.28
N LEU A 250 4.75 2.53 -18.60
CA LEU A 250 3.74 2.89 -17.59
C LEU A 250 3.26 1.67 -16.78
N THR A 251 3.39 0.46 -17.31
CA THR A 251 3.03 -0.79 -16.62
C THR A 251 4.24 -1.54 -16.07
N MET A 252 5.39 -1.49 -16.73
CA MET A 252 6.62 -2.15 -16.26
C MET A 252 7.35 -1.32 -15.20
N CYS A 253 7.37 -0.01 -15.40
CA CYS A 253 8.11 0.97 -14.60
C CYS A 253 7.21 2.12 -14.11
N PRO A 254 6.07 1.79 -13.46
CA PRO A 254 5.09 2.80 -13.07
C PRO A 254 5.64 3.80 -12.06
N GLN A 255 6.65 3.43 -11.25
CA GLN A 255 7.23 4.33 -10.27
C GLN A 255 8.22 5.28 -10.94
N SER A 256 9.19 4.75 -11.70
CA SER A 256 10.18 5.57 -12.42
C SER A 256 9.54 6.50 -13.45
N CYS A 257 8.38 6.13 -14.02
CA CYS A 257 7.63 6.97 -14.95
C CYS A 257 6.54 7.84 -14.30
N GLY A 258 6.45 7.87 -12.96
CA GLY A 258 5.57 8.79 -12.24
C GLY A 258 4.10 8.39 -12.13
N VAL A 259 3.71 7.20 -12.61
CA VAL A 259 2.35 6.66 -12.45
C VAL A 259 2.01 6.45 -10.97
N CYS A 260 2.96 5.96 -10.17
CA CYS A 260 2.73 5.77 -8.74
C CYS A 260 2.45 7.09 -7.99
N GLN A 261 3.10 8.18 -8.38
CA GLN A 261 2.80 9.52 -7.83
C GLN A 261 1.37 9.95 -8.23
N GLN A 262 0.96 9.73 -9.48
CA GLN A 262 -0.40 10.06 -9.93
C GLN A 262 -1.47 9.26 -9.19
N LEU A 263 -1.22 7.96 -8.97
CA LEU A 263 -2.10 7.09 -8.16
C LEU A 263 -2.20 7.61 -6.74
N GLU A 264 -1.07 7.92 -6.11
CA GLU A 264 -1.00 8.47 -4.75
C GLU A 264 -1.82 9.77 -4.63
N GLN A 265 -1.63 10.70 -5.57
CA GLN A 265 -2.40 11.95 -5.64
C GLN A 265 -3.90 11.69 -5.85
N PHE A 266 -4.27 10.77 -6.76
CA PHE A 266 -5.65 10.40 -7.01
C PHE A 266 -6.34 9.87 -5.75
N TYR A 267 -5.70 8.97 -5.01
CA TYR A 267 -6.30 8.43 -3.78
C TYR A 267 -6.33 9.44 -2.63
N HIS A 268 -5.36 10.35 -2.55
CA HIS A 268 -5.37 11.41 -1.55
C HIS A 268 -6.45 12.47 -1.83
N ASN A 269 -6.66 12.82 -3.08
CA ASN A 269 -7.60 13.87 -3.49
C ASN A 269 -9.02 13.34 -3.71
N GLY A 270 -9.17 12.08 -4.15
CA GLY A 270 -10.43 11.45 -4.53
C GLY A 270 -11.35 11.03 -3.37
N ILE A 271 -10.85 10.97 -2.14
CA ILE A 271 -11.68 10.76 -0.93
C ILE A 271 -12.18 12.12 -0.36
N GLY A 272 -11.82 13.24 -0.98
CA GLY A 272 -12.17 14.60 -0.54
C GLY A 272 -12.56 15.59 -1.65
N GLY A 273 -12.82 15.14 -2.88
CA GLY A 273 -13.24 15.99 -4.01
C GLY A 273 -14.70 15.75 -4.39
N ASP A 274 -15.42 16.84 -4.72
CA ASP A 274 -16.86 16.89 -4.96
C ASP A 274 -17.42 15.79 -5.87
N LYS A 275 -18.57 15.25 -5.45
CA LYS A 275 -19.33 14.15 -6.09
C LYS A 275 -20.22 14.59 -7.25
N ASP A 276 -19.95 15.75 -7.84
CA ASP A 276 -20.81 16.32 -8.86
C ASP A 276 -20.05 16.40 -10.18
N GLU A 277 -19.78 15.25 -10.80
CA GLU A 277 -19.71 15.05 -12.26
C GLU A 277 -19.33 13.60 -12.61
N LEU A 278 -20.30 12.69 -12.45
CA LEU A 278 -20.47 11.47 -13.25
C LEU A 278 -21.96 11.34 -13.61
#